data_AF-A0A7S1CPE2-F1
#
_entry.id   AF-A0A7S1CPE2-F1
#
_cell.length_a   1.000
_cell.length_b   1.000
_cell.length_c   1.000
_cell.angle_alpha   90.00
_cell.angle_beta   90.00
_cell.angle_gamma   90.00
#
_symmetry.space_group_name_H-M   'P 1'
#
loop_
_entity.id
_entity.type
_entity.pdbx_description
1 polymer ?
#
loop_
_entity_poly.entity_id
_entity_poly.type
_entity_poly.pdbx_seq_one_letter_code
_entity_poly.pdbx_strand_id
1 'polypeptide(L)'
;ADEAKDGVEAPMSEWQWAWLHFEHPVLCPVGSLVIGSRLDTDIHENTCRLAFYGRLVHAQGTDALEGAKALRLYKPKERRGVVDRVMDDGVTIIGKSLFKKNTDISVFLKLRLHTDVPGVVGTIDSAFGKSGKFKASFMNGDGTARLAPGAALHLRH
;
A
#
# COMPACT_ATOMS: atom_id res chain seq x y z
N ALA A 1 15.06 -12.34 20.44
CA ALA A 1 13.83 -12.99 19.94
C ALA A 1 13.36 -12.11 18.81
N ASP A 2 13.69 -12.54 17.60
CA ASP A 2 13.52 -11.82 16.34
C ASP A 2 12.06 -12.02 15.89
N GLU A 3 11.30 -10.92 15.77
CA GLU A 3 9.93 -10.98 15.27
C GLU A 3 9.99 -11.11 13.74
N ALA A 4 9.85 -12.34 13.27
CA ALA A 4 9.63 -12.66 11.87
C ALA A 4 8.41 -11.88 11.36
N LYS A 5 8.65 -10.87 10.52
CA LYS A 5 7.61 -10.25 9.71
C LYS A 5 7.22 -11.25 8.64
N ASP A 6 6.08 -11.92 8.83
CA ASP A 6 5.36 -12.63 7.76
C ASP A 6 4.91 -11.59 6.71
N GLY A 7 5.83 -11.26 5.81
CA GLY A 7 5.52 -10.61 4.55
C GLY A 7 4.91 -11.65 3.65
N VAL A 8 3.60 -11.55 3.40
CA VAL A 8 2.96 -12.26 2.30
C VAL A 8 3.67 -11.83 1.02
N GLU A 9 4.52 -12.71 0.47
CA GLU A 9 5.14 -12.50 -0.83
C GLU A 9 4.03 -12.38 -1.88
N ALA A 10 3.83 -11.16 -2.39
CA ALA A 10 2.96 -10.95 -3.52
C ALA A 10 3.51 -11.77 -4.71
N PRO A 11 2.64 -12.35 -5.57
CA PRO A 11 3.10 -13.05 -6.76
C PRO A 11 3.98 -12.09 -7.58
N MET A 12 5.25 -12.45 -7.74
CA MET A 12 6.17 -11.65 -8.55
C MET A 12 5.64 -11.61 -9.97
N SER A 13 5.25 -10.42 -10.43
CA SER A 13 5.00 -10.14 -11.84
C SER A 13 6.22 -10.60 -12.64
N GLU A 14 6.01 -11.21 -13.81
CA GLU A 14 7.08 -11.57 -14.74
C GLU A 14 7.93 -10.36 -15.15
N TRP A 15 7.37 -9.16 -15.02
CA TRP A 15 8.02 -7.90 -15.35
C TRP A 15 8.12 -7.00 -14.13
N GLN A 16 9.30 -6.40 -13.97
CA GLN A 16 9.56 -5.32 -13.03
C GLN A 16 10.06 -4.10 -13.80
N TRP A 17 9.80 -2.92 -13.26
CA TRP A 17 10.21 -1.65 -13.86
C TRP A 17 11.05 -0.86 -12.87
N ALA A 18 11.96 -0.05 -13.40
CA ALA A 18 12.76 0.89 -12.63
C ALA A 18 12.61 2.28 -13.22
N TRP A 19 12.47 3.28 -12.34
CA TRP A 19 12.58 4.68 -12.71
C TRP A 19 14.00 5.15 -12.39
N LEU A 20 14.79 5.43 -13.43
CA LEU A 20 16.18 5.84 -13.30
C LEU A 20 16.28 7.36 -13.37
N HIS A 21 16.74 7.98 -12.28
CA HIS A 21 17.11 9.39 -12.25
C HIS A 21 18.63 9.47 -12.36
N PHE A 22 19.14 10.07 -13.43
CA PHE A 22 20.58 10.23 -13.65
C PHE A 22 21.05 11.57 -13.06
N GLU A 23 22.25 11.59 -12.50
CA GLU A 23 22.88 12.83 -11.99
C GLU A 23 23.14 13.84 -13.11
N HIS A 24 23.39 13.35 -14.32
CA HIS A 24 23.63 14.15 -15.52
C HIS A 24 22.74 13.66 -16.67
N PRO A 25 22.30 14.54 -17.59
CA PRO A 25 21.56 14.11 -18.76
C PRO A 25 22.34 13.09 -19.61
N VAL A 26 21.66 12.04 -20.04
CA VAL A 26 22.23 10.97 -20.88
C VAL A 26 21.46 10.89 -22.19
N LEU A 27 22.16 10.92 -23.32
CA LEU A 27 21.56 10.62 -24.61
C LEU A 27 21.25 9.13 -24.69
N CYS A 28 19.97 8.77 -24.59
CA CYS A 28 19.54 7.37 -24.61
C CYS A 28 18.24 7.22 -25.41
N PRO A 29 18.31 6.77 -26.68
CA PRO A 29 17.13 6.49 -27.47
C PRO A 29 16.24 5.41 -26.81
N VAL A 30 14.93 5.52 -26.97
CA VAL A 30 13.99 4.48 -26.53
C VAL A 30 14.35 3.16 -27.23
N GLY A 31 14.32 2.06 -26.48
CA GLY A 31 14.74 0.72 -26.92
C GLY A 31 16.19 0.37 -26.63
N SER A 32 17.02 1.35 -26.22
CA SER A 32 18.41 1.13 -25.80
C SER A 32 18.53 0.09 -24.69
N LEU A 33 19.60 -0.69 -24.74
CA LEU A 33 19.99 -1.59 -23.65
C LEU A 33 20.51 -0.74 -22.48
N VAL A 34 19.93 -0.96 -21.30
CA VAL A 34 20.38 -0.35 -20.04
C VAL A 34 20.98 -1.45 -19.19
N ILE A 35 22.18 -1.20 -18.65
CA ILE A 35 22.88 -2.11 -17.73
C ILE A 35 23.17 -1.32 -16.46
N GLY A 36 22.72 -1.85 -15.32
CA GLY A 36 23.08 -1.35 -14.00
C GLY A 36 24.13 -2.25 -13.37
N SER A 37 25.22 -1.67 -12.89
CA SER A 37 26.30 -2.38 -12.21
C SER A 37 26.73 -1.65 -10.95
N ARG A 38 27.13 -2.40 -9.93
CA ARG A 38 27.73 -1.88 -8.71
C ARG A 38 29.25 -1.91 -8.84
N LEU A 39 29.88 -0.76 -9.05
CA LEU A 39 31.32 -0.65 -9.30
C LEU A 39 32.13 -0.25 -8.06
N ASP A 40 31.45 0.19 -7.01
CA ASP A 40 31.98 0.64 -5.71
C ASP A 40 32.35 -0.51 -4.74
N THR A 41 32.28 -1.77 -5.18
CA THR A 41 32.67 -2.95 -4.37
C THR A 41 34.17 -3.22 -4.43
N ASP A 42 34.72 -3.89 -3.40
CA ASP A 42 36.13 -4.27 -3.34
C ASP A 42 36.56 -4.97 -4.64
N ILE A 43 37.65 -4.48 -5.24
CA ILE A 43 38.18 -4.99 -6.51
C ILE A 43 38.66 -6.43 -6.35
N HIS A 44 39.06 -6.82 -5.14
CA HIS A 44 39.53 -8.16 -4.79
C HIS A 44 38.39 -9.14 -4.48
N GLU A 45 37.14 -8.68 -4.36
CA GLU A 45 35.98 -9.56 -4.25
C GLU A 45 35.57 -10.11 -5.62
N ASN A 46 35.56 -11.45 -5.73
CA ASN A 46 35.13 -12.18 -6.91
C ASN A 46 33.60 -12.39 -6.91
N THR A 47 32.85 -11.28 -6.87
CA THR A 47 31.39 -11.27 -6.89
C THR A 47 30.87 -10.67 -8.20
N CYS A 48 29.69 -11.12 -8.64
CA CYS A 48 29.05 -10.54 -9.82
C CYS A 48 28.64 -9.09 -9.54
N ARG A 49 29.16 -8.15 -10.33
CA ARG A 49 28.90 -6.70 -10.18
C ARG A 49 27.74 -6.19 -11.02
N LEU A 50 27.20 -7.03 -11.92
CA LEU A 50 26.00 -6.69 -12.69
C LEU A 50 24.77 -6.83 -11.79
N ALA A 51 24.04 -5.73 -11.61
CA ALA A 51 22.85 -5.69 -10.76
C ALA A 51 21.57 -5.98 -11.57
N PHE A 52 21.44 -5.36 -12.75
CA PHE A 52 20.29 -5.57 -13.63
C PHE A 52 20.61 -5.21 -15.08
N TYR A 53 19.77 -5.67 -15.99
CA TYR A 53 19.71 -5.18 -17.37
C TYR A 53 18.25 -5.05 -17.82
N GLY A 54 18.01 -4.23 -18.83
CA GLY A 54 16.67 -4.03 -19.38
C GLY A 54 16.68 -3.15 -20.62
N ARG A 55 15.49 -2.85 -21.14
CA ARG A 55 15.33 -1.91 -22.25
C ARG A 55 14.71 -0.62 -21.76
N LEU A 56 15.22 0.51 -22.25
CA LEU A 56 14.59 1.81 -22.00
C LEU A 56 13.25 1.88 -22.73
N VAL A 57 12.14 1.80 -21.99
CA VAL A 57 10.78 1.83 -22.57
C VAL A 57 10.21 3.25 -22.69
N HIS A 58 10.73 4.19 -21.91
CA HIS A 58 10.30 5.57 -21.91
C HIS A 58 11.48 6.46 -21.53
N ALA A 59 11.71 7.52 -22.30
CA ALA A 59 12.71 8.55 -22.00
C ALA A 59 11.99 9.81 -21.54
N GLN A 60 12.24 10.20 -20.30
CA GLN A 60 11.78 11.47 -19.74
C GLN A 60 12.79 12.56 -20.13
N GLY A 61 12.30 13.74 -20.57
CA GLY A 61 13.15 14.92 -20.73
C GLY A 61 13.68 15.45 -19.38
N THR A 62 14.38 16.58 -19.39
CA THR A 62 14.96 17.18 -18.17
C THR A 62 13.91 17.71 -17.18
N ASP A 63 12.64 17.81 -17.57
CA ASP A 63 11.56 18.15 -16.67
C ASP A 63 11.07 16.91 -15.91
N ALA A 64 11.65 16.70 -14.72
CA ALA A 64 11.34 15.58 -13.84
C ALA A 64 9.90 15.62 -13.28
N LEU A 65 9.27 16.80 -13.21
CA LEU A 65 7.98 16.98 -12.55
C LEU A 65 6.82 16.44 -13.41
N GLU A 66 6.93 16.54 -14.73
CA GLU A 66 5.90 16.04 -15.65
C GLU A 66 5.87 14.51 -15.74
N GLY A 67 7.02 13.85 -15.56
CA GLY A 67 7.14 12.40 -15.69
C GLY A 67 6.59 11.61 -14.53
N ALA A 68 6.89 12.10 -13.34
CA ALA A 68 6.38 11.51 -12.11
C ALA A 68 4.83 11.57 -12.06
N LYS A 69 4.21 12.60 -12.67
CA LYS A 69 2.74 12.72 -12.76
C LYS A 69 2.12 11.71 -13.74
N ALA A 70 2.82 11.36 -14.82
CA ALA A 70 2.33 10.39 -15.80
C ALA A 70 2.32 8.96 -15.23
N LEU A 71 3.21 8.66 -14.28
CA LEU A 71 3.28 7.37 -13.63
C LEU A 71 2.37 7.28 -12.41
N ARG A 72 1.48 6.29 -12.42
CA ARG A 72 0.63 5.95 -11.28
C ARG A 72 1.38 5.10 -10.25
N LEU A 73 2.51 5.61 -9.76
CA LEU A 73 3.31 4.98 -8.72
C LEU A 73 2.73 5.33 -7.34
N TYR A 74 2.36 4.30 -6.59
CA TYR A 74 1.97 4.45 -5.19
C TYR A 74 2.53 3.30 -4.38
N LYS A 75 2.84 3.56 -3.11
CA LYS A 75 3.19 2.52 -2.16
C LYS A 75 1.90 2.02 -1.50
N PRO A 76 1.51 0.74 -1.66
CA PRO A 76 0.35 0.19 -0.98
C PRO A 76 0.48 0.38 0.53
N LYS A 77 -0.57 0.90 1.17
CA LYS A 77 -0.63 1.06 2.62
C LYS A 77 -1.81 0.27 3.17
N GLU A 78 -1.54 -0.57 4.15
CA GLU A 78 -2.57 -1.26 4.91
C GLU A 78 -2.56 -0.76 6.36
N ARG A 79 -3.75 -0.47 6.90
CA ARG A 79 -3.96 -0.28 8.34
C ARG A 79 -4.83 -1.43 8.83
N ARG A 80 -4.49 -1.94 10.02
CA ARG A 80 -5.23 -3.01 10.68
C ARG A 80 -5.89 -2.52 11.94
N GLY A 81 -7.11 -2.97 12.19
CA GLY A 81 -7.91 -2.65 13.36
C GLY A 81 -8.83 -3.82 13.72
N VAL A 82 -9.68 -3.59 14.71
CA VAL A 82 -10.65 -4.59 15.17
C VAL A 82 -12.01 -3.96 15.43
N VAL A 83 -13.06 -4.76 15.34
CA VAL A 83 -14.39 -4.38 15.81
C VAL A 83 -14.35 -4.25 17.34
N ASP A 84 -14.73 -3.09 17.86
CA ASP A 84 -14.89 -2.87 19.31
C ASP A 84 -16.27 -3.34 19.77
N ARG A 85 -17.32 -2.96 19.02
CA ARG A 85 -18.71 -3.40 19.24
C ARG A 85 -19.55 -3.22 17.99
N VAL A 86 -20.60 -4.04 17.87
CA VAL A 86 -21.65 -3.92 16.86
C VAL A 86 -22.79 -3.08 17.45
N MET A 87 -23.41 -2.21 16.64
CA MET A 87 -24.58 -1.42 17.07
C MET A 87 -25.86 -2.21 16.88
N ASP A 88 -26.89 -1.86 17.65
CA ASP A 88 -28.19 -2.53 17.62
C ASP A 88 -28.95 -2.31 16.30
N ASP A 89 -28.51 -1.35 15.47
CA ASP A 89 -29.05 -1.09 14.14
C ASP A 89 -28.74 -2.21 13.13
N GLY A 90 -27.89 -3.17 13.50
CA GLY A 90 -27.57 -4.33 12.69
C GLY A 90 -26.86 -3.99 11.39
N VAL A 91 -26.34 -2.77 11.19
CA VAL A 91 -25.58 -2.39 9.98
C VAL A 91 -24.33 -1.60 10.30
N THR A 92 -24.17 -1.13 11.54
CA THR A 92 -23.06 -0.31 11.97
C THR A 92 -22.20 -1.01 13.01
N ILE A 93 -20.88 -0.83 12.90
CA ILE A 93 -19.91 -1.17 13.94
C ILE A 93 -19.15 0.07 14.43
N ILE A 94 -18.64 -0.02 15.66
CA ILE A 94 -17.58 0.84 16.17
C ILE A 94 -16.27 0.07 16.08
N GLY A 95 -15.31 0.58 15.33
CA GLY A 95 -13.98 0.01 15.18
C GLY A 95 -12.94 0.76 16.03
N LYS A 96 -11.85 0.08 16.37
CA LYS A 96 -10.69 0.64 17.06
C LYS A 96 -9.37 0.16 16.47
N SER A 97 -8.28 0.78 16.92
CA SER A 97 -6.88 0.44 16.57
C SER A 97 -6.46 0.67 15.11
N LEU A 98 -7.36 1.08 14.22
CA LEU A 98 -7.03 1.45 12.85
C LEU A 98 -6.33 2.83 12.76
N PHE A 99 -6.68 3.73 13.67
CA PHE A 99 -6.20 5.11 13.72
C PHE A 99 -5.60 5.43 15.10
N LYS A 100 -4.55 6.25 15.12
CA LYS A 100 -4.00 6.79 16.38
C LYS A 100 -4.92 7.91 16.87
N LYS A 101 -4.88 8.24 18.17
CA LYS A 101 -5.76 9.25 18.80
C LYS A 101 -5.81 10.62 18.07
N ASN A 102 -4.70 11.06 17.50
CA ASN A 102 -4.58 12.35 16.79
C ASN A 102 -4.61 12.21 15.26
N THR A 103 -5.06 11.08 14.72
CA THR A 103 -5.19 10.92 13.27
C THR A 103 -6.46 11.63 12.82
N ASP A 104 -6.34 12.46 11.79
CA ASP A 104 -7.51 13.00 11.11
C ASP A 104 -8.22 11.88 10.33
N ILE A 105 -9.40 11.47 10.82
CA ILE A 105 -10.19 10.39 10.23
C ILE A 105 -10.95 10.89 8.99
N SER A 106 -11.10 12.21 8.81
CA SER A 106 -11.89 12.80 7.72
C SER A 106 -11.38 12.40 6.33
N VAL A 107 -10.05 12.22 6.19
CA VAL A 107 -9.41 11.79 4.93
C VAL A 107 -9.65 10.32 4.58
N PHE A 108 -10.19 9.53 5.52
CA PHE A 108 -10.49 8.11 5.33
C PHE A 108 -11.99 7.83 5.24
N LEU A 109 -12.84 8.86 5.30
CA LEU A 109 -14.28 8.69 5.13
C LEU A 109 -14.60 8.13 3.76
N LYS A 110 -15.62 7.28 3.70
CA LYS A 110 -16.07 6.58 2.51
C LYS A 110 -15.06 5.62 1.87
N LEU A 111 -13.89 5.43 2.48
CA LEU A 111 -12.99 4.35 2.09
C LEU A 111 -13.52 2.99 2.53
N ARG A 112 -13.21 1.98 1.73
CA ARG A 112 -13.65 0.60 1.95
C ARG A 112 -12.84 -0.06 3.04
N LEU A 113 -13.55 -0.72 3.94
CA LEU A 113 -13.00 -1.51 5.03
C LEU A 113 -13.26 -2.98 4.73
N HIS A 114 -12.20 -3.76 4.63
CA HIS A 114 -12.27 -5.19 4.41
C HIS A 114 -12.20 -5.94 5.75
N THR A 115 -12.70 -7.15 5.76
CA THR A 115 -12.59 -8.07 6.91
C THR A 115 -11.97 -9.38 6.45
N ASP A 116 -11.62 -10.25 7.38
CA ASP A 116 -11.14 -11.60 7.03
C ASP A 116 -12.24 -12.47 6.40
N VAL A 117 -13.51 -12.07 6.56
CA VAL A 117 -14.64 -12.76 5.96
C VAL A 117 -14.79 -12.31 4.50
N PRO A 118 -14.65 -13.23 3.52
CA PRO A 118 -14.77 -12.88 2.11
C PRO A 118 -16.13 -12.27 1.79
N GLY A 119 -16.12 -11.21 0.98
CA GLY A 119 -17.33 -10.50 0.54
C GLY A 119 -17.94 -9.55 1.57
N VAL A 120 -17.48 -9.56 2.83
CA VAL A 120 -17.92 -8.61 3.85
C VAL A 120 -17.05 -7.36 3.77
N VAL A 121 -17.60 -6.32 3.16
CA VAL A 121 -16.95 -5.02 2.97
C VAL A 121 -17.83 -3.94 3.55
N GLY A 122 -17.23 -3.08 4.38
CA GLY A 122 -17.87 -1.93 4.99
C GLY A 122 -17.27 -0.63 4.49
N THR A 123 -17.80 0.47 5.00
CA THR A 123 -17.38 1.83 4.64
C THR A 123 -17.24 2.66 5.90
N ILE A 124 -16.16 3.45 6.00
CA ILE A 124 -15.95 4.34 7.16
C ILE A 124 -16.87 5.56 7.04
N ASP A 125 -17.71 5.80 8.05
CA ASP A 125 -18.71 6.87 8.03
C ASP A 125 -18.30 8.10 8.84
N SER A 126 -17.71 7.91 10.01
CA SER A 126 -17.31 9.02 10.88
C SER A 126 -16.31 8.63 11.95
N ALA A 127 -15.68 9.63 12.58
CA ALA A 127 -14.93 9.45 13.81
C ALA A 127 -15.87 9.16 15.00
N PHE A 128 -15.36 8.43 16.00
CA PHE A 128 -16.11 8.13 17.23
C PHE A 128 -15.29 8.54 18.47
N GLY A 129 -15.58 9.72 19.01
CA GLY A 129 -14.88 10.28 20.17
C GLY A 129 -13.41 10.62 19.91
N LYS A 130 -12.61 10.76 20.99
CA LYS A 130 -11.20 11.24 20.94
C LYS A 130 -10.15 10.13 21.03
N SER A 131 -10.54 8.87 20.82
CA SER A 131 -9.69 7.70 21.05
C SER A 131 -9.15 7.04 19.77
N GLY A 132 -9.37 7.66 18.60
CA GLY A 132 -9.06 7.03 17.31
C GLY A 132 -10.06 5.93 16.90
N LYS A 133 -11.18 5.81 17.62
CA LYS A 133 -12.30 4.97 17.21
C LYS A 133 -13.07 5.60 16.06
N PHE A 134 -13.76 4.79 15.30
CA PHE A 134 -14.53 5.21 14.12
C PHE A 134 -15.81 4.39 14.00
N LYS A 135 -16.79 4.95 13.28
CA LYS A 135 -18.05 4.32 12.91
C LYS A 135 -17.93 3.83 11.47
N ALA A 136 -18.35 2.61 11.18
CA ALA A 136 -18.39 2.06 9.83
C ALA A 136 -19.68 1.29 9.59
N SER A 137 -20.22 1.39 8.38
CA SER A 137 -21.44 0.70 7.95
C SER A 137 -21.14 -0.44 6.96
N PHE A 138 -21.91 -1.52 7.08
CA PHE A 138 -21.81 -2.72 6.24
C PHE A 138 -23.22 -3.00 5.68
N MET A 139 -23.54 -2.44 4.52
CA MET A 139 -24.92 -2.41 3.97
C MET A 139 -25.34 -3.67 3.19
N ASN A 140 -24.44 -4.62 2.95
CA ASN A 140 -24.79 -5.84 2.22
C ASN A 140 -25.36 -6.89 3.18
N GLY A 141 -26.69 -6.94 3.30
CA GLY A 141 -27.57 -8.06 3.72
C GLY A 141 -27.28 -8.79 5.03
N ASP A 142 -26.04 -9.27 5.21
CA ASP A 142 -25.54 -10.09 6.32
C ASP A 142 -24.20 -9.56 6.89
N GLY A 143 -23.75 -8.39 6.44
CA GLY A 143 -22.37 -7.92 6.64
C GLY A 143 -21.96 -7.80 8.10
N THR A 144 -22.77 -7.18 8.95
CA THR A 144 -22.57 -7.06 10.40
C THR A 144 -23.00 -8.30 11.19
N ALA A 145 -24.00 -9.06 10.71
CA ALA A 145 -24.43 -10.30 11.35
C ALA A 145 -23.30 -11.32 11.45
N ARG A 146 -22.30 -11.19 10.56
CA ARG A 146 -21.08 -12.00 10.50
C ARG A 146 -19.90 -11.38 11.23
N LEU A 147 -20.08 -10.23 11.89
CA LEU A 147 -19.03 -9.54 12.64
C LEU A 147 -19.33 -9.60 14.13
N ALA A 148 -18.31 -9.99 14.90
CA ALA A 148 -18.32 -9.98 16.35
C ALA A 148 -17.26 -8.99 16.89
N PRO A 149 -17.38 -8.52 18.14
CA PRO A 149 -16.29 -7.83 18.81
C PRO A 149 -14.99 -8.62 18.70
N GLY A 150 -13.90 -7.96 18.29
CA GLY A 150 -12.60 -8.57 18.03
C GLY A 150 -12.35 -8.98 16.57
N ALA A 151 -13.37 -9.00 15.70
CA ALA A 151 -13.16 -9.31 14.28
C ALA A 151 -12.19 -8.31 13.61
N ALA A 152 -11.32 -8.82 12.74
CA ALA A 152 -10.28 -8.02 12.09
C ALA A 152 -10.85 -7.09 11.00
N LEU A 153 -10.28 -5.89 10.93
CA LEU A 153 -10.62 -4.84 9.97
C LEU A 153 -9.35 -4.40 9.24
N HIS A 154 -9.41 -4.32 7.91
CA HIS A 154 -8.29 -3.96 7.04
C HIS A 154 -8.66 -2.79 6.13
N LEU A 155 -7.90 -1.71 6.20
CA LEU A 155 -8.05 -0.54 5.32
C LEU A 155 -6.84 -0.45 4.39
N ARG A 156 -7.07 -0.70 3.11
CA ARG A 156 -6.06 -0.59 2.04
C ARG A 156 -6.23 0.73 1.29
N HIS A 157 -5.16 1.52 1.18
CA HIS A 157 -5.14 2.84 0.53
C HIS A 157 -3.75 3.16 -0.04
#